data_AF-A0A821G9L2-F1
#
_entry.id   AF-A0A821G9L2-F1
#
_cell.length_a   1.000
_cell.length_b   1.000
_cell.length_c   1.000
_cell.angle_alpha   90.00
_cell.angle_beta   90.00
_cell.angle_gamma   90.00
#
_symmetry.space_group_name_H-M   'P 1'
#
loop_
_entity.id
_entity.type
_entity.pdbx_description
1 polymer ?
#
loop_
_entity_poly.entity_id
_entity_poly.type
_entity_poly.pdbx_seq_one_letter_code
_entity_poly.pdbx_strand_id
1 'polypeptide(L)'
;RLPVQQSVSLGSIYDARTDCIVGNILLPIDFIGKSVKHKSAYCKVFKDSLIDVENLLDDIGIEDDLWLSLVFNMVSAEGITSLINAIFSVNKQTRILHYCYVREQKYITDNVIKLREKIRQTTDYTQTTHLFAAITSGIHVIVLLQLSTDNENEMDNFLEKISQDLRKKTFKISKEEKEFNQLTVRKVFSNFQDLNQSVTLFDLCQQIVDMKKLRDSHHPVQCFLRPIHWFYPSQVKNKATYVPLDQDDIKNLKQYLFPLWFKMKQLNELIIWEIKESFSEHLKTQFSEIQQEITKVKEDYSAEINRIRDKILEFRSGKLKEKLTPDILMNTTKILLENKIDDRLKRIRSLKAKAKFINDLNQQNIKYFNMEDVSIQQNDDINSILRMVIKFGKEELIFCSTDDLRDQNQSIWNEYY
;
A
#
# COMPACT_ATOMS: atom_id res chain seq x y z
N ARG A 1 -7.66 6.07 15.67
CA ARG A 1 -7.37 6.46 14.28
C ARG A 1 -6.00 7.11 14.10
N LEU A 2 -5.24 6.64 13.11
CA LEU A 2 -4.02 7.31 12.62
C LEU A 2 -4.31 8.69 11.99
N PRO A 3 -3.37 9.64 12.01
CA PRO A 3 -3.50 10.90 11.30
C PRO A 3 -3.72 10.67 9.80
N VAL A 4 -4.78 11.26 9.28
CA VAL A 4 -5.14 11.17 7.86
C VAL A 4 -4.26 12.11 7.02
N GLN A 5 -3.76 13.20 7.63
CA GLN A 5 -2.82 14.16 7.04
C GLN A 5 -1.81 14.60 8.12
N GLN A 6 -0.57 14.90 7.71
CA GLN A 6 0.47 15.36 8.65
C GLN A 6 0.19 16.75 9.26
N SER A 7 -0.61 17.57 8.57
CA SER A 7 -1.01 18.92 8.99
C SER A 7 -2.09 18.94 10.08
N VAL A 8 -2.57 17.77 10.53
CA VAL A 8 -3.64 17.70 11.54
C VAL A 8 -3.23 18.41 12.83
N SER A 9 -4.13 19.24 13.33
CA SER A 9 -3.93 20.01 14.55
C SER A 9 -5.16 19.95 15.44
N LEU A 10 -4.99 20.29 16.72
CA LEU A 10 -6.10 20.34 17.65
C LEU A 10 -7.07 21.45 17.21
N GLY A 11 -8.36 21.13 17.12
CA GLY A 11 -9.37 22.06 16.57
C GLY A 11 -9.55 21.96 15.05
N SER A 12 -8.74 21.15 14.35
CA SER A 12 -8.97 20.86 12.94
C SER A 12 -10.39 20.31 12.74
N ILE A 13 -11.07 20.80 11.72
CA ILE A 13 -12.45 20.48 11.40
C ILE A 13 -12.44 19.38 10.34
N TYR A 14 -13.32 18.40 10.50
CA TYR A 14 -13.26 17.14 9.76
C TYR A 14 -14.62 16.75 9.16
N ASP A 15 -14.59 16.29 7.92
CA ASP A 15 -15.70 15.58 7.29
C ASP A 15 -15.43 14.07 7.30
N ALA A 16 -16.01 13.36 8.26
CA ALA A 16 -15.89 11.90 8.38
C ALA A 16 -16.56 11.11 7.25
N ARG A 17 -17.36 11.73 6.37
CA ARG A 17 -17.93 11.04 5.22
C ARG A 17 -16.85 10.74 4.18
N THR A 18 -16.02 11.75 3.91
CA THR A 18 -14.94 11.76 2.92
C THR A 18 -13.55 11.60 3.53
N ASP A 19 -13.45 11.57 4.85
CA ASP A 19 -12.20 11.52 5.61
C ASP A 19 -11.22 12.67 5.31
N CYS A 20 -11.75 13.89 5.20
CA CYS A 20 -10.99 15.08 4.86
C CYS A 20 -11.01 16.15 5.95
N ILE A 21 -9.88 16.85 6.12
CA ILE A 21 -9.82 18.09 6.90
C ILE A 21 -10.38 19.22 6.05
N VAL A 22 -11.41 19.91 6.55
CA VAL A 22 -12.11 20.99 5.81
C VAL A 22 -11.81 22.38 6.34
N GLY A 23 -11.18 22.49 7.50
CA GLY A 23 -10.86 23.76 8.13
C GLY A 23 -10.20 23.60 9.48
N ASN A 24 -10.07 24.71 10.22
CA ASN A 24 -9.51 24.70 11.57
C ASN A 24 -10.19 25.74 12.46
N ILE A 25 -10.38 25.38 13.73
CA ILE A 25 -10.82 26.32 14.77
C ILE A 25 -9.59 26.77 15.54
N LEU A 26 -9.37 28.08 15.63
CA LEU A 26 -8.33 28.64 16.48
C LEU A 26 -8.71 28.49 17.95
N LEU A 27 -8.03 27.57 18.64
CA LEU A 27 -8.26 27.30 20.05
C LEU A 27 -7.39 28.19 20.93
N PRO A 28 -7.96 28.94 21.90
CA PRO A 28 -7.16 29.64 22.90
C PRO A 28 -6.38 28.63 23.75
N ILE A 29 -5.13 28.97 24.07
CA ILE A 29 -4.19 28.09 24.78
C ILE A 29 -4.76 27.61 26.13
N ASP A 30 -5.52 28.46 26.82
CA ASP A 30 -6.15 28.14 28.12
C ASP A 30 -7.08 26.91 28.09
N PHE A 31 -7.53 26.49 26.90
CA PHE A 31 -8.45 25.37 26.70
C PHE A 31 -7.76 24.14 26.12
N ILE A 32 -6.42 24.15 26.09
CA ILE A 32 -5.62 23.02 25.65
C ILE A 32 -5.05 22.34 26.90
N GLY A 33 -5.67 21.21 27.24
CA GLY A 33 -5.13 20.28 28.23
C GLY A 33 -3.96 19.49 27.65
N LYS A 34 -3.04 19.10 28.53
CA LYS A 34 -1.90 18.25 28.19
C LYS A 34 -1.76 17.15 29.22
N SER A 35 -1.72 15.91 28.77
CA SER A 35 -1.35 14.76 29.58
C SER A 35 -0.06 14.14 29.05
N VAL A 36 0.85 13.85 29.97
CA VAL A 36 2.05 13.05 29.66
C VAL A 36 1.64 11.59 29.83
N LYS A 37 1.58 10.83 28.75
CA LYS A 37 1.40 9.38 28.84
C LYS A 37 2.71 8.76 29.35
N HIS A 38 2.62 7.69 30.15
CA HIS A 38 3.80 6.92 30.53
C HIS A 38 4.54 6.49 29.26
N LYS A 39 5.86 6.75 29.23
CA LYS A 39 6.74 6.57 28.07
C LYS A 39 6.94 5.07 27.75
N SER A 40 5.94 4.38 27.25
CA SER A 40 6.10 3.05 26.66
C SER A 40 6.46 3.19 25.18
N ALA A 41 7.51 2.50 24.77
CA ALA A 41 7.81 2.29 23.36
C ALA A 41 7.39 0.86 23.01
N TYR A 42 6.67 0.73 21.93
CA TYR A 42 6.33 -0.52 21.29
C TYR A 42 7.29 -0.72 20.12
N CYS A 43 7.79 -1.95 19.96
CA CYS A 43 8.53 -2.33 18.77
C CYS A 43 8.23 -3.79 18.45
N LYS A 44 7.89 -4.17 17.23
CA LYS A 44 7.60 -5.57 16.88
C LYS A 44 8.19 -5.88 15.51
N VAL A 45 8.70 -7.09 15.35
CA VAL A 45 9.15 -7.64 14.07
C VAL A 45 8.07 -8.59 13.57
N PHE A 46 7.53 -8.31 12.39
CA PHE A 46 6.65 -9.22 11.68
C PHE A 46 7.47 -10.01 10.66
N LYS A 47 7.17 -11.31 10.59
CA LYS A 47 7.84 -12.30 9.78
C LYS A 47 6.85 -12.92 8.79
N ASP A 48 7.39 -13.49 7.72
CA ASP A 48 6.73 -14.40 6.79
C ASP A 48 5.88 -13.77 5.66
N SER A 49 5.77 -14.55 4.59
CA SER A 49 4.81 -14.47 3.49
C SER A 49 3.35 -14.71 3.90
N LEU A 50 3.11 -15.25 5.10
CA LEU A 50 1.79 -15.52 5.68
C LEU A 50 1.30 -14.43 6.63
N ILE A 51 1.93 -13.24 6.64
CA ILE A 51 1.36 -12.11 7.35
C ILE A 51 -0.06 -11.92 6.83
N ASP A 52 -1.03 -12.20 7.69
CA ASP A 52 -2.38 -11.76 7.48
C ASP A 52 -2.34 -10.24 7.45
N VAL A 53 -2.44 -9.72 6.23
CA VAL A 53 -2.37 -8.29 5.92
C VAL A 53 -3.41 -7.54 6.74
N GLU A 54 -4.58 -8.13 7.01
CA GLU A 54 -5.60 -7.50 7.85
C GLU A 54 -5.08 -7.34 9.29
N ASN A 55 -4.54 -8.40 9.88
CA ASN A 55 -3.97 -8.35 11.24
C ASN A 55 -2.78 -7.37 11.34
N LEU A 56 -1.95 -7.27 10.30
CA LEU A 56 -0.84 -6.32 10.28
C LEU A 56 -1.32 -4.86 10.22
N LEU A 57 -2.32 -4.56 9.38
CA LEU A 57 -2.89 -3.23 9.27
C LEU A 57 -3.54 -2.79 10.59
N ASP A 58 -4.25 -3.72 11.25
CA ASP A 58 -4.85 -3.50 12.57
C ASP A 58 -3.78 -3.24 13.65
N ASP A 59 -2.72 -4.07 13.70
CA ASP A 59 -1.60 -3.90 14.65
C ASP A 59 -0.89 -2.54 14.49
N ILE A 60 -0.87 -2.01 13.26
CA ILE A 60 -0.28 -0.69 12.94
C ILE A 60 -1.24 0.47 13.27
N GLY A 61 -2.53 0.19 13.44
CA GLY A 61 -3.57 1.17 13.75
C GLY A 61 -4.29 1.72 12.50
N ILE A 62 -4.19 1.04 11.35
CA ILE A 62 -5.03 1.30 10.19
C ILE A 62 -6.37 0.58 10.40
N GLU A 63 -7.25 1.23 11.16
CA GLU A 63 -8.61 0.75 11.46
C GLU A 63 -9.45 0.60 10.17
N ASP A 64 -10.46 -0.27 10.20
CA ASP A 64 -11.32 -0.64 9.06
C ASP A 64 -11.88 0.55 8.27
N ASP A 65 -12.40 1.57 8.95
CA ASP A 65 -12.93 2.77 8.30
C ASP A 65 -11.83 3.54 7.54
N LEU A 66 -10.61 3.59 8.09
CA LEU A 66 -9.48 4.22 7.42
C LEU A 66 -8.99 3.36 6.26
N TRP A 67 -8.94 2.04 6.43
CA TRP A 67 -8.61 1.12 5.34
C TRP A 67 -9.58 1.29 4.16
N LEU A 68 -10.90 1.31 4.41
CA LEU A 68 -11.91 1.54 3.38
C LEU A 68 -11.66 2.87 2.65
N SER A 69 -11.45 3.95 3.39
CA SER A 69 -11.23 5.27 2.79
C SER A 69 -9.94 5.36 1.97
N LEU A 70 -8.89 4.62 2.35
CA LEU A 70 -7.68 4.48 1.54
C LEU A 70 -7.94 3.68 0.26
N VAL A 71 -8.64 2.55 0.35
CA VAL A 71 -8.97 1.69 -0.82
C VAL A 71 -9.86 2.43 -1.82
N PHE A 72 -10.83 3.21 -1.34
CA PHE A 72 -11.71 4.02 -2.19
C PHE A 72 -11.08 5.33 -2.68
N ASN A 73 -9.81 5.60 -2.35
CA ASN A 73 -9.15 6.87 -2.63
C ASN A 73 -9.96 8.08 -2.15
N MET A 74 -10.69 7.95 -1.03
CA MET A 74 -11.31 9.09 -0.35
C MET A 74 -10.22 9.96 0.29
N VAL A 75 -9.11 9.32 0.71
CA VAL A 75 -7.93 10.00 1.20
C VAL A 75 -6.64 9.45 0.58
N SER A 76 -5.64 10.31 0.39
CA SER A 76 -4.30 9.93 -0.04
C SER A 76 -3.62 9.05 1.02
N ALA A 77 -2.93 8.02 0.54
CA ALA A 77 -2.09 7.18 1.38
C ALA A 77 -0.70 7.83 1.53
N GLU A 78 -0.42 8.40 2.70
CA GLU A 78 0.79 9.18 3.00
C GLU A 78 1.45 8.72 4.31
N GLY A 79 2.76 8.89 4.43
CA GLY A 79 3.51 8.48 5.63
C GLY A 79 3.25 7.01 5.98
N ILE A 80 2.76 6.76 7.19
CA ILE A 80 2.41 5.41 7.69
C ILE A 80 1.34 4.73 6.85
N THR A 81 0.29 5.44 6.42
CA THR A 81 -0.82 4.81 5.69
C THR A 81 -0.41 4.34 4.30
N SER A 82 0.68 4.86 3.75
CA SER A 82 1.23 4.41 2.47
C SER A 82 1.81 2.99 2.49
N LEU A 83 1.95 2.35 3.67
CA LEU A 83 2.26 0.93 3.80
C LEU A 83 1.26 0.06 3.02
N ILE A 84 -0.01 0.48 2.98
CA ILE A 84 -1.09 -0.22 2.26
C ILE A 84 -0.71 -0.49 0.79
N ASN A 85 0.18 0.31 0.21
CA ASN A 85 0.63 0.16 -1.18
C ASN A 85 1.86 -0.75 -1.36
N ALA A 86 2.54 -1.16 -0.29
CA ALA A 86 3.80 -1.90 -0.35
C ALA A 86 3.77 -3.27 0.32
N ILE A 87 2.73 -3.53 1.13
CA ILE A 87 2.56 -4.75 1.92
C ILE A 87 2.49 -6.04 1.06
N PHE A 88 2.22 -5.91 -0.24
CA PHE A 88 2.10 -7.02 -1.18
C PHE A 88 3.44 -7.53 -1.72
N SER A 89 4.49 -6.73 -1.60
CA SER A 89 5.85 -7.10 -1.98
C SER A 89 6.58 -7.93 -0.92
N VAL A 90 5.87 -8.37 0.13
CA VAL A 90 6.38 -9.18 1.24
C VAL A 90 6.47 -10.64 0.82
N ASN A 91 7.65 -11.21 0.97
CA ASN A 91 7.92 -12.63 0.74
C ASN A 91 8.64 -13.23 1.97
N LYS A 92 9.07 -14.49 1.87
CA LYS A 92 9.79 -15.19 2.93
C LYS A 92 11.06 -14.47 3.41
N GLN A 93 11.71 -13.70 2.54
CA GLN A 93 12.91 -12.92 2.86
C GLN A 93 12.60 -11.47 3.27
N THR A 94 11.33 -11.12 3.46
CA THR A 94 10.93 -9.78 3.89
C THR A 94 10.62 -9.78 5.39
N ARG A 95 11.01 -8.70 6.07
CA ARG A 95 10.67 -8.44 7.48
C ARG A 95 10.10 -7.04 7.64
N ILE A 96 9.15 -6.87 8.55
CA ILE A 96 8.59 -5.57 8.88
C ILE A 96 8.92 -5.23 10.33
N LEU A 97 9.71 -4.18 10.54
CA LEU A 97 9.99 -3.63 11.86
C LEU A 97 9.04 -2.46 12.12
N HIS A 98 8.12 -2.63 13.06
CA HIS A 98 7.19 -1.58 13.49
C HIS A 98 7.65 -1.01 14.83
N TYR A 99 7.85 0.31 14.88
CA TYR A 99 8.19 1.05 16.09
C TYR A 99 7.14 2.14 16.35
N CYS A 100 6.66 2.22 17.59
CA CYS A 100 5.77 3.28 18.04
C CYS A 100 6.17 3.77 19.43
N TYR A 101 6.40 5.06 19.57
CA TYR A 101 6.68 5.71 20.83
C TYR A 101 5.70 6.86 21.05
N VAL A 102 4.94 6.79 22.14
CA VAL A 102 4.02 7.86 22.54
C VAL A 102 4.65 8.73 23.62
N ARG A 103 4.57 10.04 23.43
CA ARG A 103 5.13 11.03 24.35
C ARG A 103 4.05 11.72 25.16
N GLU A 104 3.12 12.35 24.47
CA GLU A 104 2.13 13.23 25.08
C GLU A 104 0.82 13.20 24.32
N GLN A 105 -0.25 13.56 25.00
CA GLN A 105 -1.54 13.81 24.39
C GLN A 105 -1.97 15.24 24.72
N LYS A 106 -2.31 16.01 23.70
CA LYS A 106 -2.98 17.31 23.82
C LYS A 106 -4.47 17.10 23.56
N TYR A 107 -5.33 17.78 24.31
CA TYR A 107 -6.78 17.65 24.17
C TYR A 107 -7.50 18.95 24.48
N ILE A 108 -8.67 19.13 23.89
CA ILE A 108 -9.57 20.24 24.20
C ILE A 108 -10.20 19.96 25.56
N THR A 109 -10.13 20.93 26.47
CA THR A 109 -10.74 20.80 27.80
C THR A 109 -12.24 20.54 27.70
N ASP A 110 -12.79 19.79 28.65
CA ASP A 110 -14.24 19.49 28.67
C ASP A 110 -15.11 20.71 29.05
N ASN A 111 -14.54 21.87 29.40
CA ASN A 111 -15.31 23.10 29.63
C ASN A 111 -15.70 23.80 28.32
N VAL A 112 -16.54 23.12 27.55
CA VAL A 112 -16.99 23.57 26.22
C VAL A 112 -17.79 24.87 26.29
N ILE A 113 -18.54 25.08 27.37
CA ILE A 113 -19.40 26.26 27.54
C ILE A 113 -18.53 27.53 27.49
N LYS A 114 -17.48 27.60 28.32
CA LYS A 114 -16.54 28.74 28.32
C LYS A 114 -15.76 28.85 27.01
N LEU A 115 -15.44 27.73 26.38
CA LEU A 115 -14.73 27.72 25.10
C LEU A 115 -15.58 28.33 23.97
N ARG A 116 -16.88 28.01 23.94
CA ARG A 116 -17.85 28.60 23.00
C ARG A 116 -18.02 30.11 23.21
N GLU A 117 -18.03 30.59 24.45
CA GLU A 117 -18.14 32.02 24.75
C GLU A 117 -16.97 32.83 24.17
N LYS A 118 -15.76 32.23 24.17
CA LYS A 118 -14.56 32.85 23.61
C LYS A 118 -14.46 32.71 22.09
N ILE A 119 -14.87 31.57 21.52
CA ILE A 119 -14.89 31.34 20.07
C ILE A 119 -16.28 31.70 19.53
N ARG A 120 -16.49 33.00 19.32
CA ARG A 120 -17.76 33.54 18.80
C ARG A 120 -17.99 33.25 17.31
N GLN A 121 -16.96 32.80 16.60
CA GLN A 121 -17.07 32.50 15.17
C GLN A 121 -17.88 31.22 14.96
N THR A 122 -18.93 31.36 14.15
CA THR A 122 -19.63 30.24 13.54
C THR A 122 -18.80 29.72 12.39
N THR A 123 -18.62 28.40 12.30
CA THR A 123 -17.97 27.79 11.14
C THR A 123 -18.90 27.83 9.93
N ASP A 124 -18.51 28.47 8.84
CA ASP A 124 -19.22 28.44 7.56
C ASP A 124 -19.11 27.08 6.83
N TYR A 125 -18.35 26.14 7.41
CA TYR A 125 -18.11 24.81 6.86
C TYR A 125 -19.35 23.91 6.96
N THR A 126 -20.24 24.00 5.97
CA THR A 126 -21.50 23.22 5.85
C THR A 126 -21.29 21.70 5.81
N GLN A 127 -20.11 21.25 5.39
CA GLN A 127 -19.75 19.84 5.25
C GLN A 127 -19.18 19.20 6.53
N THR A 128 -19.02 19.98 7.60
CA THR A 128 -18.39 19.52 8.84
C THR A 128 -19.24 18.52 9.59
N THR A 129 -18.63 17.41 10.01
CA THR A 129 -19.26 16.41 10.88
C THR A 129 -18.55 16.28 12.23
N HIS A 130 -17.23 16.47 12.27
CA HIS A 130 -16.40 16.28 13.46
C HIS A 130 -15.33 17.37 13.62
N LEU A 131 -14.67 17.36 14.78
CA LEU A 131 -13.45 18.11 15.05
C LEU A 131 -12.42 17.22 15.76
N PHE A 132 -11.14 17.49 15.55
CA PHE A 132 -10.04 16.83 16.26
C PHE A 132 -9.92 17.38 17.68
N ALA A 133 -10.44 16.62 18.64
CA ALA A 133 -10.56 17.03 20.04
C ALA A 133 -9.38 16.55 20.90
N ALA A 134 -8.62 15.56 20.44
CA ALA A 134 -7.35 15.21 21.05
C ALA A 134 -6.37 14.64 20.01
N ILE A 135 -5.08 14.88 20.26
CA ILE A 135 -3.98 14.39 19.45
C ILE A 135 -2.93 13.80 20.38
N THR A 136 -2.61 12.53 20.18
CA THR A 136 -1.43 11.89 20.75
C THR A 136 -0.25 12.11 19.81
N SER A 137 0.84 12.67 20.34
CA SER A 137 2.08 12.93 19.61
C SER A 137 3.19 11.98 20.04
N GLY A 138 4.04 11.62 19.09
CA GLY A 138 4.96 10.52 19.21
C GLY A 138 5.85 10.31 17.98
N ILE A 139 6.53 9.18 17.98
CA ILE A 139 7.30 8.65 16.85
C ILE A 139 6.64 7.37 16.39
N HIS A 140 6.27 7.28 15.11
CA HIS A 140 5.74 6.07 14.50
C HIS A 140 6.53 5.79 13.22
N VAL A 141 7.16 4.62 13.17
CA VAL A 141 8.01 4.19 12.06
C VAL A 141 7.70 2.74 11.73
N ILE A 142 7.64 2.42 10.46
CA ILE A 142 7.55 1.06 9.94
C ILE A 142 8.62 0.92 8.88
N VAL A 143 9.42 -0.13 8.98
CA VAL A 143 10.55 -0.39 8.09
C VAL A 143 10.31 -1.70 7.38
N LEU A 144 10.28 -1.65 6.06
CA LEU A 144 10.27 -2.83 5.20
C LEU A 144 11.71 -3.22 4.90
N LEU A 145 12.11 -4.40 5.37
CA LEU A 145 13.47 -4.93 5.29
C LEU A 145 13.51 -6.13 4.35
N GLN A 146 14.57 -6.22 3.55
CA GLN A 146 14.90 -7.38 2.73
C GLN A 146 16.13 -8.06 3.32
N LEU A 147 16.02 -9.37 3.55
CA LEU A 147 17.15 -10.22 3.89
C LEU A 147 17.92 -10.56 2.63
N SER A 148 19.25 -10.42 2.70
CA SER A 148 20.19 -10.81 1.62
C SER A 148 20.79 -12.21 1.84
N THR A 149 20.32 -12.93 2.86
CA THR A 149 20.82 -14.24 3.31
C THR A 149 19.67 -15.21 3.49
N ASP A 150 19.97 -16.51 3.35
CA ASP A 150 19.04 -17.60 3.66
C ASP A 150 19.05 -17.96 5.16
N ASN A 151 19.96 -17.38 5.97
CA ASN A 151 19.98 -17.61 7.42
C ASN A 151 18.94 -16.73 8.14
N GLU A 152 17.66 -17.03 7.93
CA GLU A 152 16.54 -16.27 8.48
C GLU A 152 16.54 -16.19 10.01
N ASN A 153 16.95 -17.26 10.70
CA ASN A 153 16.91 -17.34 12.16
C ASN A 153 17.90 -16.40 12.84
N GLU A 154 19.12 -16.31 12.31
CA GLU A 154 20.14 -15.37 12.80
C GLU A 154 19.64 -13.93 12.64
N MET A 155 19.10 -13.62 11.46
CA MET A 155 18.60 -12.28 11.17
C MET A 155 17.39 -11.90 12.02
N ASP A 156 16.50 -12.84 12.28
CA ASP A 156 15.36 -12.64 13.16
C ASP A 156 15.78 -12.37 14.60
N ASN A 157 16.77 -13.09 15.11
CA ASN A 157 17.32 -12.87 16.45
C ASN A 157 17.98 -11.48 16.55
N PHE A 158 18.69 -11.07 15.50
CA PHE A 158 19.30 -9.75 15.42
C PHE A 158 18.25 -8.63 15.38
N LEU A 159 17.19 -8.78 14.58
CA LEU A 159 16.07 -7.82 14.55
C LEU A 159 15.32 -7.76 15.88
N GLU A 160 15.19 -8.88 16.60
CA GLU A 160 14.59 -8.90 17.93
C GLU A 160 15.50 -8.18 18.95
N LYS A 161 16.82 -8.32 18.86
CA LYS A 161 17.79 -7.54 19.66
C LYS A 161 17.62 -6.03 19.40
N ILE A 162 17.49 -5.61 18.14
CA ILE A 162 17.19 -4.21 17.75
C ILE A 162 15.86 -3.76 18.38
N SER A 163 14.81 -4.55 18.24
CA SER A 163 13.48 -4.27 18.81
C SER A 163 13.54 -4.05 20.33
N GLN A 164 14.26 -4.92 21.05
CA GLN A 164 14.44 -4.81 22.50
C GLN A 164 15.20 -3.54 22.89
N ASP A 165 16.26 -3.19 22.17
CA ASP A 165 17.03 -1.97 22.39
C ASP A 165 16.15 -0.73 22.21
N LEU A 166 15.45 -0.64 21.08
CA LEU A 166 14.55 0.48 20.78
C LEU A 166 13.42 0.65 21.82
N ARG A 167 12.88 -0.46 22.33
CA ARG A 167 11.91 -0.46 23.46
C ARG A 167 12.55 0.09 24.74
N LYS A 168 13.78 -0.35 25.07
CA LYS A 168 14.57 0.09 26.24
C LYS A 168 15.12 1.52 26.11
N LYS A 169 14.86 2.20 24.99
CA LYS A 169 15.30 3.58 24.72
C LYS A 169 16.82 3.71 24.61
N THR A 170 17.48 2.61 24.26
CA THR A 170 18.92 2.55 24.01
C THR A 170 19.12 1.96 22.63
N PHE A 171 20.21 2.30 21.97
CA PHE A 171 20.66 1.57 20.78
C PHE A 171 22.15 1.36 20.97
N LYS A 172 22.52 0.17 21.45
CA LYS A 172 23.89 -0.14 21.87
C LYS A 172 24.60 -1.06 20.88
N ILE A 173 23.88 -1.51 19.86
CA ILE A 173 24.40 -2.37 18.81
C ILE A 173 25.43 -1.59 18.01
N SER A 174 26.61 -2.19 17.77
CA SER A 174 27.66 -1.55 16.99
C SER A 174 27.28 -1.48 15.52
N LYS A 175 27.66 -0.39 14.83
CA LYS A 175 27.51 -0.26 13.37
C LYS A 175 28.27 -1.36 12.61
N GLU A 176 29.29 -1.92 13.23
CA GLU A 176 30.18 -2.95 12.66
C GLU A 176 29.60 -4.38 12.76
N GLU A 177 28.42 -4.58 13.37
CA GLU A 177 27.76 -5.89 13.36
C GLU A 177 27.45 -6.32 11.90
N LYS A 178 27.94 -7.51 11.52
CA LYS A 178 27.94 -8.00 10.12
C LYS A 178 26.53 -8.18 9.59
N GLU A 179 25.59 -8.44 10.48
CA GLU A 179 24.17 -8.63 10.26
C GLU A 179 23.53 -7.39 9.63
N PHE A 180 24.03 -6.17 9.90
CA PHE A 180 23.54 -4.97 9.22
C PHE A 180 23.80 -5.00 7.71
N ASN A 181 24.93 -5.58 7.27
CA ASN A 181 25.24 -5.70 5.84
C ASN A 181 24.33 -6.70 5.12
N GLN A 182 23.62 -7.54 5.86
CA GLN A 182 22.68 -8.53 5.32
C GLN A 182 21.23 -8.02 5.32
N LEU A 183 21.01 -6.78 5.75
CA LEU A 183 19.71 -6.12 5.82
C LEU A 183 19.66 -4.93 4.87
N THR A 184 18.79 -5.01 3.87
CA THR A 184 18.51 -3.88 2.99
C THR A 184 17.19 -3.22 3.41
N VAL A 185 17.22 -1.90 3.66
CA VAL A 185 16.00 -1.11 3.86
C VAL A 185 15.34 -0.87 2.50
N ARG A 186 14.21 -1.53 2.23
CA ARG A 186 13.46 -1.31 0.98
C ARG A 186 12.65 -0.03 1.04
N LYS A 187 11.99 0.21 2.18
CA LYS A 187 11.13 1.37 2.37
C LYS A 187 10.93 1.69 3.84
N VAL A 188 10.85 2.98 4.14
CA VAL A 188 10.48 3.51 5.46
C VAL A 188 9.15 4.21 5.32
N PHE A 189 8.25 3.94 6.26
CA PHE A 189 6.99 4.63 6.43
C PHE A 189 7.01 5.30 7.80
N SER A 190 6.81 6.62 7.84
CA SER A 190 6.85 7.34 9.10
C SER A 190 5.92 8.53 9.12
N ASN A 191 5.57 8.97 10.34
CA ASN A 191 4.99 10.29 10.57
C ASN A 191 6.03 11.43 10.50
N PHE A 192 7.31 11.12 10.19
CA PHE A 192 8.36 12.08 9.85
C PHE A 192 8.81 11.89 8.40
N GLN A 193 8.92 12.97 7.66
CA GLN A 193 9.40 12.90 6.27
C GLN A 193 10.90 12.62 6.20
N ASP A 194 11.69 13.17 7.14
CA ASP A 194 13.15 13.05 7.14
C ASP A 194 13.65 11.62 7.35
N LEU A 195 12.90 10.80 8.10
CA LEU A 195 13.24 9.39 8.33
C LEU A 195 13.18 8.56 7.06
N ASN A 196 12.47 9.02 6.03
CA ASN A 196 12.40 8.33 4.74
C ASN A 196 13.68 8.47 3.91
N GLN A 197 14.59 9.37 4.30
CA GLN A 197 15.86 9.62 3.60
C GLN A 197 17.02 8.79 4.17
N SER A 198 16.81 8.09 5.30
CA SER A 198 17.83 7.26 5.92
C SER A 198 18.20 6.06 5.04
N VAL A 199 19.51 5.89 4.82
CA VAL A 199 20.04 4.91 3.86
C VAL A 199 20.19 3.51 4.48
N THR A 200 20.48 3.42 5.79
CA THR A 200 20.70 2.14 6.48
C THR A 200 19.80 1.96 7.70
N LEU A 201 19.56 0.71 8.10
CA LEU A 201 18.80 0.41 9.31
C LEU A 201 19.48 0.95 10.57
N PHE A 202 20.81 0.89 10.62
CA PHE A 202 21.58 1.45 11.74
C PHE A 202 21.32 2.95 11.92
N ASP A 203 21.47 3.72 10.84
CA ASP A 203 21.32 5.18 10.89
C ASP A 203 19.87 5.54 11.27
N LEU A 204 18.89 4.79 10.76
CA LEU A 204 17.48 4.95 11.12
C LEU A 204 17.22 4.69 12.61
N CYS A 205 17.75 3.59 13.16
CA CYS A 205 17.61 3.28 14.58
C CYS A 205 18.24 4.35 15.48
N GLN A 206 19.41 4.86 15.09
CA GLN A 206 20.09 5.94 15.80
C GLN A 206 19.27 7.23 15.78
N GLN A 207 18.75 7.63 14.61
CA GLN A 207 17.88 8.80 14.48
C GLN A 207 16.63 8.69 15.35
N ILE A 208 15.96 7.52 15.39
CA ILE A 208 14.80 7.28 16.26
C ILE A 208 15.14 7.53 17.73
N VAL A 209 16.31 7.05 18.20
CA VAL A 209 16.76 7.26 19.58
C VAL A 209 17.06 8.73 19.88
N ASP A 210 17.61 9.46 18.92
CA ASP A 210 17.95 10.87 19.10
C ASP A 210 16.71 11.77 19.07
N MET A 211 15.77 11.53 18.15
CA MET A 211 14.50 12.25 18.09
C MET A 211 13.68 12.11 19.37
N LYS A 212 13.76 10.95 20.02
CA LYS A 212 13.11 10.69 21.31
C LYS A 212 13.59 11.63 22.43
N LYS A 213 14.83 12.11 22.36
CA LYS A 213 15.41 13.05 23.34
C LYS A 213 14.91 14.47 23.13
N LEU A 214 14.63 14.86 21.88
CA LEU A 214 14.24 16.22 21.51
C LEU A 214 12.74 16.47 21.79
N ARG A 215 12.39 17.66 22.31
CA ARG A 215 10.98 17.97 22.62
C ARG A 215 10.15 18.20 21.38
N ASP A 216 10.70 18.95 20.44
CA ASP A 216 9.96 19.51 19.31
C ASP A 216 9.87 18.54 18.12
N SER A 217 10.56 17.40 18.20
CA SER A 217 10.60 16.36 17.17
C SER A 217 9.50 15.30 17.36
N HIS A 218 8.26 15.69 17.68
CA HIS A 218 7.15 14.75 17.88
C HIS A 218 5.94 15.14 17.03
N HIS A 219 5.49 14.23 16.17
CA HIS A 219 4.34 14.42 15.29
C HIS A 219 3.12 13.64 15.76
N PRO A 220 1.91 13.95 15.26
CA PRO A 220 0.73 13.14 15.51
C PRO A 220 0.96 11.65 15.21
N VAL A 221 0.51 10.79 16.12
CA VAL A 221 0.51 9.33 15.99
C VAL A 221 -0.92 8.79 16.09
N GLN A 222 -1.77 9.43 16.89
CA GLN A 222 -3.17 9.04 17.02
C GLN A 222 -4.03 10.27 17.22
N CYS A 223 -5.18 10.29 16.56
CA CYS A 223 -6.14 11.38 16.62
C CYS A 223 -7.48 10.88 17.17
N PHE A 224 -8.16 11.76 17.92
CA PHE A 224 -9.48 11.51 18.48
C PHE A 224 -10.45 12.59 17.99
N LEU A 225 -11.54 12.12 17.40
CA LEU A 225 -12.58 12.95 16.85
C LEU A 225 -13.71 13.12 17.89
N ARG A 226 -14.29 14.31 17.95
CA ARG A 226 -15.61 14.53 18.58
C ARG A 226 -16.58 15.10 17.55
N PRO A 227 -17.86 14.74 17.62
CA PRO A 227 -18.86 15.31 16.71
C PRO A 227 -18.93 16.83 16.83
N ILE A 228 -19.12 17.54 15.72
CA ILE A 228 -19.13 19.00 15.73
C ILE A 228 -20.29 19.58 16.56
N HIS A 229 -21.40 18.84 16.70
CA HIS A 229 -22.54 19.25 17.53
C HIS A 229 -22.18 19.33 19.02
N TRP A 230 -21.15 18.60 19.47
CA TRP A 230 -20.61 18.75 20.81
C TRP A 230 -20.03 20.15 21.02
N PHE A 231 -19.56 20.81 19.96
CA PHE A 231 -19.04 22.18 20.03
C PHE A 231 -20.06 23.23 19.60
N TYR A 232 -20.89 22.97 18.59
CA TYR A 232 -21.94 23.86 18.07
C TYR A 232 -23.34 23.20 18.07
N PRO A 233 -23.98 23.01 19.23
CA PRO A 233 -25.24 22.26 19.34
C PRO A 233 -26.45 22.96 18.70
N SER A 234 -26.45 24.30 18.66
CA SER A 234 -27.55 25.08 18.06
C SER A 234 -27.55 25.05 16.53
N GLN A 235 -26.45 24.63 15.89
CA GLN A 235 -26.29 24.63 14.43
C GLN A 235 -26.61 23.28 13.77
N VAL A 236 -27.09 22.31 14.54
CA VAL A 236 -27.28 20.92 14.09
C VAL A 236 -28.38 20.78 13.03
N LYS A 237 -29.41 21.64 13.05
CA LYS A 237 -30.57 21.50 12.17
C LYS A 237 -30.26 21.60 10.67
N ASN A 238 -29.14 22.22 10.27
CA ASN A 238 -28.77 22.47 8.87
C ASN A 238 -27.39 21.92 8.46
N LYS A 239 -26.73 21.09 9.29
CA LYS A 239 -25.36 20.61 9.03
C LYS A 239 -25.30 19.16 8.57
N ALA A 240 -24.18 18.82 7.91
CA ALA A 240 -23.88 17.47 7.46
C ALA A 240 -24.01 16.43 8.59
N THR A 241 -24.76 15.36 8.30
CA THR A 241 -24.87 14.17 9.13
C THR A 241 -23.78 13.17 8.78
N TYR A 242 -23.35 12.40 9.77
CA TYR A 242 -22.49 11.24 9.59
C TYR A 242 -23.14 10.01 10.23
N VAL A 243 -23.34 8.98 9.43
CA VAL A 243 -23.79 7.65 9.86
C VAL A 243 -22.58 6.71 9.75
N PRO A 244 -22.05 6.16 10.87
CA PRO A 244 -20.98 5.18 10.81
C PRO A 244 -21.47 3.88 10.19
N LEU A 245 -20.57 3.14 9.54
CA LEU A 245 -20.85 1.78 9.09
C LEU A 245 -20.92 0.85 10.30
N ASP A 246 -21.86 -0.10 10.28
CA ASP A 246 -21.86 -1.17 11.29
C ASP A 246 -20.80 -2.25 10.95
N GLN A 247 -20.50 -3.12 11.92
CA GLN A 247 -19.47 -4.15 11.74
C GLN A 247 -19.82 -5.16 10.65
N ASP A 248 -21.11 -5.43 10.43
CA ASP A 248 -21.55 -6.37 9.39
C ASP A 248 -21.35 -5.77 8.00
N ASP A 249 -21.71 -4.49 7.82
CA ASP A 249 -21.47 -3.74 6.58
C ASP A 249 -19.97 -3.68 6.26
N ILE A 250 -19.12 -3.38 7.26
CA ILE A 250 -17.66 -3.36 7.11
C ILE A 250 -17.14 -4.74 6.68
N LYS A 251 -17.58 -5.81 7.35
CA LYS A 251 -17.17 -7.18 7.04
C LYS A 251 -17.56 -7.56 5.62
N ASN A 252 -18.79 -7.25 5.20
CA ASN A 252 -19.26 -7.52 3.85
C ASN A 252 -18.43 -6.75 2.79
N LEU A 253 -18.13 -5.48 3.06
CA LEU A 253 -17.26 -4.66 2.20
C LEU A 253 -15.85 -5.25 2.12
N LYS A 254 -15.24 -5.65 3.24
CA LYS A 254 -13.92 -6.29 3.27
C LYS A 254 -13.90 -7.58 2.46
N GLN A 255 -14.86 -8.48 2.68
CA GLN A 255 -14.98 -9.73 1.92
C GLN A 255 -15.12 -9.49 0.40
N TYR A 256 -15.79 -8.42 0.02
CA TYR A 256 -15.91 -8.03 -1.37
C TYR A 256 -14.59 -7.46 -1.93
N LEU A 257 -14.06 -6.43 -1.29
CA LEU A 257 -13.01 -5.55 -1.81
C LEU A 257 -11.62 -6.11 -1.64
N PHE A 258 -11.35 -6.80 -0.52
CA PHE A 258 -10.00 -7.21 -0.16
C PHE A 258 -9.37 -8.13 -1.23
N PRO A 259 -10.05 -9.19 -1.73
CA PRO A 259 -9.49 -10.04 -2.78
C PRO A 259 -9.24 -9.28 -4.10
N LEU A 260 -10.19 -8.43 -4.51
CA LEU A 260 -10.10 -7.66 -5.74
C LEU A 260 -8.96 -6.64 -5.67
N TRP A 261 -8.88 -5.90 -4.57
CA TRP A 261 -7.82 -4.93 -4.28
C TRP A 261 -6.44 -5.61 -4.24
N PHE A 262 -6.34 -6.75 -3.57
CA PHE A 262 -5.10 -7.54 -3.49
C PHE A 262 -4.61 -7.97 -4.87
N LYS A 263 -5.47 -8.58 -5.69
CA LYS A 263 -5.12 -8.99 -7.06
C LYS A 263 -4.72 -7.80 -7.94
N MET A 264 -5.42 -6.68 -7.82
CA MET A 264 -5.11 -5.48 -8.58
C MET A 264 -3.74 -4.87 -8.19
N LYS A 265 -3.36 -4.95 -6.90
CA LYS A 265 -2.05 -4.51 -6.43
C LYS A 265 -0.93 -5.43 -6.92
N GLN A 266 -1.12 -6.74 -6.87
CA GLN A 266 -0.18 -7.70 -7.47
C GLN A 266 0.04 -7.43 -8.96
N LEU A 267 -1.04 -7.19 -9.71
CA LEU A 267 -0.94 -6.86 -11.13
C LEU A 267 -0.10 -5.60 -11.36
N ASN A 268 -0.33 -4.54 -10.58
CA ASN A 268 0.42 -3.30 -10.66
C ASN A 268 1.91 -3.46 -10.33
N GLU A 269 2.25 -4.25 -9.32
CA GLU A 269 3.65 -4.49 -8.95
C GLU A 269 4.42 -5.24 -10.04
N LEU A 270 3.82 -6.30 -10.62
CA LEU A 270 4.44 -7.04 -11.72
C LEU A 270 4.72 -6.12 -12.93
N ILE A 271 3.82 -5.18 -13.22
CA ILE A 271 4.02 -4.20 -14.30
C ILE A 271 5.16 -3.23 -14.03
N ILE A 272 5.37 -2.80 -12.78
CA ILE A 272 6.41 -1.82 -12.47
C ILE A 272 7.79 -2.49 -12.50
N TRP A 273 7.91 -3.68 -11.92
CA TRP A 273 9.20 -4.34 -11.69
C TRP A 273 9.66 -5.22 -12.85
N GLU A 274 8.77 -6.02 -13.43
CA GLU A 274 9.21 -7.10 -14.32
C GLU A 274 9.24 -6.69 -15.78
N ILE A 275 8.43 -5.71 -16.11
CA ILE A 275 8.11 -5.35 -17.48
C ILE A 275 9.07 -4.30 -18.05
N LYS A 276 9.49 -3.33 -17.22
CA LYS A 276 10.31 -2.21 -17.68
C LYS A 276 11.76 -2.62 -17.97
N GLU A 277 12.23 -3.72 -17.37
CA GLU A 277 13.62 -4.18 -17.46
C GLU A 277 13.83 -5.44 -18.33
N SER A 278 12.79 -6.24 -18.60
CA SER A 278 13.01 -7.64 -19.07
C SER A 278 12.57 -7.96 -20.51
N PHE A 279 11.78 -7.11 -21.17
CA PHE A 279 11.27 -7.47 -22.50
C PHE A 279 12.22 -7.03 -23.61
N SER A 280 12.80 -8.03 -24.28
CA SER A 280 13.60 -7.85 -25.48
C SER A 280 12.76 -7.24 -26.62
N GLU A 281 13.42 -6.71 -27.66
CA GLU A 281 12.73 -6.17 -28.84
C GLU A 281 11.72 -7.15 -29.45
N HIS A 282 11.98 -8.46 -29.33
CA HIS A 282 11.17 -9.55 -29.88
C HIS A 282 9.79 -9.73 -29.24
N LEU A 283 9.52 -9.08 -28.09
CA LEU A 283 8.22 -9.17 -27.41
C LEU A 283 7.49 -7.81 -27.31
N LYS A 284 7.97 -6.79 -28.04
CA LYS A 284 7.43 -5.41 -27.96
C LYS A 284 5.94 -5.34 -28.29
N THR A 285 5.46 -6.06 -29.30
CA THR A 285 4.06 -6.01 -29.74
C THR A 285 3.13 -6.65 -28.72
N GLN A 286 3.38 -7.90 -28.34
CA GLN A 286 2.60 -8.63 -27.32
C GLN A 286 2.63 -7.88 -25.99
N PHE A 287 3.74 -7.20 -25.70
CA PHE A 287 3.86 -6.36 -24.52
C PHE A 287 2.96 -5.12 -24.59
N SER A 288 3.00 -4.37 -25.71
CA SER A 288 2.14 -3.20 -25.94
C SER A 288 0.65 -3.57 -25.85
N GLU A 289 0.24 -4.72 -26.41
CA GLU A 289 -1.12 -5.24 -26.29
C GLU A 289 -1.53 -5.48 -24.83
N ILE A 290 -0.67 -6.15 -24.06
CA ILE A 290 -0.94 -6.39 -22.64
C ILE A 290 -1.05 -5.09 -21.86
N GLN A 291 -0.22 -4.08 -22.15
CA GLN A 291 -0.34 -2.75 -21.52
C GLN A 291 -1.69 -2.09 -21.81
N GLN A 292 -2.18 -2.16 -23.04
CA GLN A 292 -3.49 -1.62 -23.41
C GLN A 292 -4.61 -2.37 -22.69
N GLU A 293 -4.56 -3.70 -22.65
CA GLU A 293 -5.55 -4.52 -21.97
C GLU A 293 -5.59 -4.26 -20.46
N ILE A 294 -4.41 -4.13 -19.83
CA ILE A 294 -4.29 -3.76 -18.42
C ILE A 294 -4.86 -2.38 -18.15
N THR A 295 -4.67 -1.43 -19.06
CA THR A 295 -5.25 -0.09 -18.94
C THR A 295 -6.77 -0.17 -18.88
N LYS A 296 -7.40 -0.97 -19.73
CA LYS A 296 -8.85 -1.24 -19.67
C LYS A 296 -9.27 -1.89 -18.34
N VAL A 297 -8.48 -2.86 -17.83
CA VAL A 297 -8.76 -3.47 -16.51
C VAL A 297 -8.66 -2.44 -15.38
N LYS A 298 -7.69 -1.50 -15.44
CA LYS A 298 -7.56 -0.39 -14.48
C LYS A 298 -8.76 0.55 -14.53
N GLU A 299 -9.26 0.86 -15.72
CA GLU A 299 -10.46 1.68 -15.92
C GLU A 299 -11.69 1.00 -15.34
N ASP A 300 -11.93 -0.26 -15.69
CA ASP A 300 -13.05 -1.06 -15.17
C ASP A 300 -13.01 -1.15 -13.64
N TYR A 301 -11.82 -1.42 -13.07
CA TYR A 301 -11.60 -1.46 -11.63
C TYR A 301 -11.91 -0.10 -10.99
N SER A 302 -11.40 1.00 -11.56
CA SER A 302 -11.61 2.35 -11.02
C SER A 302 -13.08 2.75 -11.06
N ALA A 303 -13.79 2.40 -12.13
CA ALA A 303 -15.23 2.64 -12.24
C ALA A 303 -16.01 1.90 -11.14
N GLU A 304 -15.66 0.64 -10.89
CA GLU A 304 -16.30 -0.17 -9.85
C GLU A 304 -16.00 0.35 -8.43
N ILE A 305 -14.76 0.72 -8.14
CA ILE A 305 -14.37 1.33 -6.86
C ILE A 305 -15.11 2.67 -6.65
N ASN A 306 -15.22 3.50 -7.68
CA ASN A 306 -15.96 4.77 -7.60
C ASN A 306 -17.47 4.53 -7.37
N ARG A 307 -18.08 3.56 -8.05
CA ARG A 307 -19.49 3.20 -7.85
C ARG A 307 -19.77 2.83 -6.39
N ILE A 308 -18.91 2.02 -5.78
CA ILE A 308 -19.08 1.59 -4.38
C ILE A 308 -18.80 2.76 -3.43
N ARG A 309 -17.75 3.55 -3.70
CA ARG A 309 -17.44 4.76 -2.94
C ARG A 309 -18.64 5.69 -2.86
N ASP A 310 -19.30 5.95 -3.98
CA ASP A 310 -20.43 6.88 -4.05
C ASP A 310 -21.62 6.37 -3.22
N LYS A 311 -21.91 5.06 -3.25
CA LYS A 311 -22.92 4.43 -2.36
C LYS A 311 -22.56 4.57 -0.88
N ILE A 312 -21.30 4.39 -0.51
CA ILE A 312 -20.84 4.56 0.87
C ILE A 312 -20.97 6.02 1.31
N LEU A 313 -20.67 6.98 0.43
CA LEU A 313 -20.87 8.40 0.73
C LEU A 313 -22.34 8.74 0.93
N GLU A 314 -23.24 8.18 0.10
CA GLU A 314 -24.69 8.32 0.27
C GLU A 314 -25.16 7.74 1.61
N PHE A 315 -24.71 6.54 1.97
CA PHE A 315 -24.99 5.91 3.26
C PHE A 315 -24.47 6.73 4.44
N ARG A 316 -23.18 7.08 4.44
CA ARG A 316 -22.55 7.89 5.50
C ARG A 316 -23.20 9.25 5.64
N SER A 317 -23.78 9.81 4.57
CA SER A 317 -24.53 11.07 4.64
C SER A 317 -25.98 10.92 5.16
N GLY A 318 -26.47 9.70 5.36
CA GLY A 318 -27.86 9.41 5.75
C GLY A 318 -28.88 9.55 4.61
N LYS A 319 -28.42 9.68 3.36
CA LYS A 319 -29.29 9.71 2.17
C LYS A 319 -29.79 8.33 1.80
N LEU A 320 -28.94 7.30 1.95
CA LEU A 320 -29.32 5.92 1.79
C LEU A 320 -29.82 5.38 3.14
N LYS A 321 -31.08 4.94 3.19
CA LYS A 321 -31.71 4.40 4.41
C LYS A 321 -31.59 2.88 4.53
N GLU A 322 -31.31 2.21 3.41
CA GLU A 322 -31.12 0.77 3.36
C GLU A 322 -29.71 0.39 3.84
N LYS A 323 -29.58 -0.78 4.47
CA LYS A 323 -28.27 -1.35 4.81
C LYS A 323 -27.47 -1.60 3.55
N LEU A 324 -26.14 -1.60 3.64
CA LEU A 324 -25.27 -1.98 2.54
C LEU A 324 -25.26 -3.51 2.41
N THR A 325 -26.34 -4.07 1.86
CA THR A 325 -26.45 -5.52 1.68
C THR A 325 -25.46 -6.02 0.63
N PRO A 326 -25.06 -7.30 0.70
CA PRO A 326 -24.28 -7.94 -0.36
C PRO A 326 -24.91 -7.76 -1.73
N ASP A 327 -26.23 -7.73 -1.90
CA ASP A 327 -26.86 -7.54 -3.22
C ASP A 327 -26.71 -6.09 -3.76
N ILE A 328 -26.58 -5.10 -2.87
CA ILE A 328 -26.33 -3.70 -3.23
C ILE A 328 -24.85 -3.49 -3.61
N LEU A 329 -23.95 -4.25 -2.98
CA LEU A 329 -22.50 -4.14 -3.14
C LEU A 329 -21.94 -5.09 -4.21
N MET A 330 -22.39 -6.34 -4.21
CA MET A 330 -21.95 -7.44 -5.05
C MET A 330 -22.83 -7.56 -6.29
N ASN A 331 -22.18 -7.48 -7.45
CA ASN A 331 -22.78 -7.82 -8.73
C ASN A 331 -21.86 -8.81 -9.46
N THR A 332 -22.34 -9.32 -10.59
CA THR A 332 -21.56 -10.12 -11.54
C THR A 332 -20.27 -9.44 -12.00
N THR A 333 -20.12 -8.12 -11.81
CA THR A 333 -18.93 -7.36 -12.19
C THR A 333 -17.70 -7.73 -11.36
N LYS A 334 -17.82 -8.09 -10.06
CA LYS A 334 -16.64 -8.57 -9.28
C LYS A 334 -16.02 -9.80 -9.90
N ILE A 335 -16.84 -10.84 -10.11
CA ILE A 335 -16.35 -12.13 -10.65
C ILE A 335 -15.73 -11.91 -12.03
N LEU A 336 -16.36 -11.08 -12.87
CA LEU A 336 -15.82 -10.73 -14.17
C LEU A 336 -14.48 -10.00 -14.06
N LEU A 337 -14.35 -9.03 -13.15
CA LEU A 337 -13.11 -8.29 -12.91
C LEU A 337 -12.00 -9.18 -12.36
N GLU A 338 -12.31 -10.03 -11.39
CA GLU A 338 -11.34 -10.98 -10.83
C GLU A 338 -10.80 -11.92 -11.90
N ASN A 339 -11.68 -12.47 -12.74
CA ASN A 339 -11.28 -13.32 -13.86
C ASN A 339 -10.41 -12.55 -14.86
N LYS A 340 -10.81 -11.32 -15.24
CA LYS A 340 -10.01 -10.45 -16.11
C LYS A 340 -8.60 -10.23 -15.53
N ILE A 341 -8.49 -9.93 -14.24
CA ILE A 341 -7.20 -9.72 -13.57
C ILE A 341 -6.37 -11.01 -13.56
N ASP A 342 -6.96 -12.14 -13.17
CA ASP A 342 -6.27 -13.43 -13.12
C ASP A 342 -5.74 -13.85 -14.50
N ASP A 343 -6.53 -13.65 -15.56
CA ASP A 343 -6.11 -13.94 -16.93
C ASP A 343 -4.92 -13.07 -17.34
N ARG A 344 -4.89 -11.78 -16.94
CA ARG A 344 -3.74 -10.90 -17.18
C ARG A 344 -2.51 -11.29 -16.38
N LEU A 345 -2.67 -11.65 -15.10
CA LEU A 345 -1.59 -12.16 -14.27
C LEU A 345 -0.96 -13.42 -14.90
N LYS A 346 -1.80 -14.36 -15.37
CA LYS A 346 -1.35 -15.55 -16.09
C LYS A 346 -0.60 -15.17 -17.36
N ARG A 347 -1.11 -14.26 -18.19
CA ARG A 347 -0.48 -13.86 -19.45
C ARG A 347 0.88 -13.17 -19.24
N ILE A 348 1.00 -12.29 -18.24
CA ILE A 348 2.28 -11.66 -17.86
C ILE A 348 3.31 -12.72 -17.45
N ARG A 349 2.93 -13.67 -16.58
CA ARG A 349 3.84 -14.74 -16.14
C ARG A 349 4.34 -15.58 -17.31
N SER A 350 3.48 -15.86 -18.29
CA SER A 350 3.87 -16.56 -19.51
C SER A 350 4.82 -15.75 -20.38
N LEU A 351 4.56 -14.47 -20.61
CA LEU A 351 5.49 -13.63 -21.34
C LEU A 351 6.85 -13.54 -20.64
N LYS A 352 6.87 -13.50 -19.31
CA LYS A 352 8.12 -13.52 -18.53
C LYS A 352 8.90 -14.82 -18.75
N ALA A 353 8.22 -15.97 -18.71
CA ALA A 353 8.85 -17.26 -18.99
C ALA A 353 9.44 -17.28 -20.41
N LYS A 354 8.71 -16.75 -21.40
CA LYS A 354 9.17 -16.62 -22.78
C LYS A 354 10.37 -15.67 -22.91
N ALA A 355 10.34 -14.52 -22.25
CA ALA A 355 11.45 -13.57 -22.25
C ALA A 355 12.73 -14.19 -21.67
N LYS A 356 12.59 -14.93 -20.56
CA LYS A 356 13.70 -15.69 -19.97
C LYS A 356 14.25 -16.71 -20.96
N PHE A 357 13.38 -17.48 -21.62
CA PHE A 357 13.81 -18.46 -22.63
C PHE A 357 14.59 -17.83 -23.78
N ILE A 358 14.12 -16.71 -24.33
CA ILE A 358 14.82 -16.00 -25.41
C ILE A 358 16.20 -15.54 -24.94
N ASN A 359 16.32 -15.08 -23.70
CA ASN A 359 17.61 -14.69 -23.13
C ASN A 359 18.54 -15.89 -22.95
N ASP A 360 18.01 -17.03 -22.48
CA ASP A 360 18.78 -18.27 -22.32
C ASP A 360 19.29 -18.79 -23.68
N LEU A 361 18.49 -18.69 -24.75
CA LEU A 361 18.94 -19.00 -26.13
C LEU A 361 20.06 -18.06 -26.59
N ASN A 362 19.89 -16.75 -26.39
CA ASN A 362 20.89 -15.77 -26.79
C ASN A 362 22.23 -15.98 -26.08
N GLN A 363 22.23 -16.43 -24.81
CA GLN A 363 23.45 -16.79 -24.07
C GLN A 363 24.18 -18.00 -24.70
N GLN A 364 23.46 -18.84 -25.43
CA GLN A 364 24.01 -19.99 -26.17
C GLN A 364 24.35 -19.65 -27.63
N ASN A 365 24.32 -18.37 -28.01
CA ASN A 365 24.45 -17.90 -29.40
C ASN A 365 23.38 -18.46 -30.35
N ILE A 366 22.20 -18.80 -29.82
CA ILE A 366 21.02 -19.19 -30.62
C ILE A 366 20.10 -17.99 -30.73
N LYS A 367 19.78 -17.59 -31.96
CA LYS A 367 18.91 -16.45 -32.23
C LYS A 367 17.46 -16.88 -32.29
N TYR A 368 16.61 -16.21 -31.52
CA TYR A 368 15.16 -16.44 -31.55
C TYR A 368 14.50 -15.68 -32.71
N PHE A 369 13.61 -16.35 -33.44
CA PHE A 369 12.71 -15.75 -34.43
C PHE A 369 11.27 -16.19 -34.19
N ASN A 370 10.38 -15.20 -34.07
CA ASN A 370 8.95 -15.44 -34.15
C ASN A 370 8.57 -15.64 -35.62
N MET A 371 7.96 -16.78 -35.94
CA MET A 371 7.55 -17.12 -37.30
C MET A 371 6.51 -16.14 -37.86
N GLU A 372 5.67 -15.55 -37.00
CA GLU A 372 4.66 -14.57 -37.42
C GLU A 372 5.29 -13.26 -37.92
N ASP A 373 6.39 -12.82 -37.29
CA ASP A 373 7.10 -11.59 -37.66
C ASP A 373 7.76 -11.69 -39.05
N VAL A 374 7.99 -12.91 -39.54
CA VAL A 374 8.62 -13.19 -40.85
C VAL A 374 7.61 -13.75 -41.86
N SER A 375 6.32 -13.76 -41.52
CA SER A 375 5.23 -14.26 -42.38
C SER A 375 5.39 -15.73 -42.81
N ILE A 376 6.02 -16.56 -41.98
CA ILE A 376 6.17 -17.99 -42.23
C ILE A 376 4.84 -18.69 -41.98
N GLN A 377 4.32 -19.40 -42.97
CA GLN A 377 3.07 -20.14 -42.90
C GLN A 377 3.29 -21.63 -42.59
N GLN A 378 2.24 -22.30 -42.10
CA GLN A 378 2.27 -23.71 -41.70
C GLN A 378 2.69 -24.68 -42.82
N ASN A 379 2.59 -24.25 -44.09
CA ASN A 379 2.94 -25.04 -45.27
C ASN A 379 4.28 -24.66 -45.90
N ASP A 380 5.03 -23.72 -45.31
CA ASP A 380 6.33 -23.32 -45.84
C ASP A 380 7.35 -24.43 -45.62
N ASP A 381 8.07 -24.80 -46.68
CA ASP A 381 9.14 -25.79 -46.58
C ASP A 381 10.40 -25.22 -45.92
N ILE A 382 11.26 -26.11 -45.44
CA ILE A 382 12.53 -25.76 -44.75
C ILE A 382 13.38 -24.81 -45.60
N ASN A 383 13.39 -24.96 -46.92
CA ASN A 383 14.19 -24.11 -47.80
C ASN A 383 13.62 -22.69 -47.90
N SER A 384 12.31 -22.55 -47.86
CA SER A 384 11.59 -21.28 -47.87
C SER A 384 11.79 -20.53 -46.56
N ILE A 385 11.70 -21.25 -45.43
CA ILE A 385 12.01 -20.73 -44.09
C ILE A 385 13.47 -20.24 -44.01
N LEU A 386 14.43 -21.05 -44.47
CA LEU A 386 15.84 -20.68 -44.47
C LEU A 386 16.11 -19.41 -45.28
N ARG A 387 15.45 -19.22 -46.42
CA ARG A 387 15.58 -17.99 -47.24
C ARG A 387 15.00 -16.75 -46.57
N MET A 388 13.93 -16.89 -45.79
CA MET A 388 13.29 -15.79 -45.08
C MET A 388 14.11 -15.34 -43.85
N VAL A 389 14.79 -16.29 -43.22
CA VAL A 389 15.44 -16.08 -41.92
C VAL A 389 16.95 -15.81 -42.06
N ILE A 390 17.64 -16.40 -43.05
CA ILE A 390 19.08 -16.19 -43.29
C ILE A 390 19.28 -14.91 -44.13
N LYS A 391 19.55 -13.78 -43.46
CA LYS A 391 20.12 -12.60 -44.10
C LYS A 391 21.65 -12.66 -44.03
N PHE A 392 22.27 -12.94 -45.18
CA PHE A 392 23.70 -12.74 -45.49
C PHE A 392 24.73 -13.42 -44.57
N GLY A 393 25.16 -14.63 -44.96
CA GLY A 393 26.59 -15.00 -44.96
C GLY A 393 27.27 -15.44 -43.66
N LYS A 394 26.55 -15.74 -42.58
CA LYS A 394 27.12 -16.40 -41.38
C LYS A 394 26.30 -17.62 -40.97
N GLU A 395 26.98 -18.66 -40.50
CA GLU A 395 26.38 -19.80 -39.80
C GLU A 395 25.84 -19.31 -38.44
N GLU A 396 24.55 -18.93 -38.40
CA GLU A 396 23.83 -18.62 -37.16
C GLU A 396 22.94 -19.81 -36.80
N LEU A 397 22.92 -20.21 -35.52
CA LEU A 397 21.92 -21.15 -35.00
C LEU A 397 20.64 -20.38 -34.74
N ILE A 398 19.54 -20.82 -35.35
CA ILE A 398 18.28 -20.08 -35.31
C ILE A 398 17.17 -20.97 -34.78
N PHE A 399 16.45 -20.47 -33.79
CA PHE A 399 15.27 -21.10 -33.23
C PHE A 399 14.02 -20.35 -33.69
N CYS A 400 13.17 -21.01 -34.47
CA CYS A 400 11.91 -20.45 -34.98
C CYS A 400 10.72 -21.03 -34.21
N SER A 401 9.76 -20.17 -33.82
CA SER A 401 8.52 -20.61 -33.14
C SER A 401 7.31 -19.81 -33.59
N THR A 402 6.14 -20.46 -33.67
CA THR A 402 4.82 -19.85 -33.95
C THR A 402 4.19 -19.21 -32.71
N ASP A 403 5.00 -18.76 -31.75
CA ASP A 403 4.60 -18.03 -30.55
C ASP A 403 3.76 -18.76 -29.48
N ASP A 404 3.22 -19.96 -29.76
CA ASP A 404 2.46 -20.83 -28.83
C ASP A 404 3.32 -21.63 -27.83
N LEU A 405 4.53 -21.15 -27.51
CA LEU A 405 5.48 -21.79 -26.59
C LEU A 405 5.08 -21.66 -25.10
N ARG A 406 3.84 -22.02 -24.77
CA ARG A 406 3.31 -21.86 -23.43
C ARG A 406 3.08 -23.17 -22.68
N ASP A 407 2.55 -24.21 -23.31
CA ASP A 407 2.04 -25.37 -22.54
C ASP A 407 2.55 -26.75 -23.00
N GLN A 408 3.06 -26.91 -24.23
CA GLN A 408 3.25 -28.27 -24.79
C GLN A 408 4.65 -28.86 -24.62
N ASN A 409 5.67 -28.04 -24.40
CA ASN A 409 7.03 -28.53 -24.62
C ASN A 409 7.81 -28.89 -23.36
N GLN A 410 7.28 -28.72 -22.13
CA GLN A 410 8.06 -28.91 -20.88
C GLN A 410 8.78 -30.26 -20.76
N SER A 411 8.29 -31.32 -21.42
CA SER A 411 8.95 -32.63 -21.51
C SER A 411 10.05 -32.72 -22.58
N ILE A 412 9.94 -31.98 -23.68
CA ILE A 412 10.92 -31.98 -24.79
C ILE A 412 12.25 -31.33 -24.36
N TRP A 413 12.24 -30.50 -23.31
CA TRP A 413 13.43 -29.82 -22.78
C TRP A 413 14.49 -30.77 -22.18
N ASN A 414 14.09 -31.93 -21.69
CA ASN A 414 15.01 -32.89 -21.05
C ASN A 414 15.66 -33.87 -22.04
N GLU A 415 15.27 -33.84 -23.32
CA GLU A 415 15.81 -34.75 -24.34
C GLU A 415 16.87 -34.11 -25.25
N TYR A 416 16.91 -32.77 -25.33
CA TYR A 416 17.82 -32.03 -26.22
C TYR A 416 18.98 -31.32 -25.49
N TYR A 417 19.02 -31.41 -24.16
CA TYR A 417 20.14 -31.07 -23.27
C TYR A 417 20.32 -32.20 -22.25
#